data_AF-A0AA88VAT8-F1
#
_entry.id   AF-A0AA88VAT8-F1
#
_cell.length_a   1.000
_cell.length_b   1.000
_cell.length_c   1.000
_cell.angle_alpha   90.00
_cell.angle_beta   90.00
_cell.angle_gamma   90.00
#
_symmetry.space_group_name_H-M   'P 1'
#
loop_
_entity.id
_entity.type
_entity.pdbx_description
1 polymer ?
#
loop_
_entity_poly.entity_id
_entity_poly.type
_entity_poly.pdbx_seq_one_letter_code
_entity_poly.pdbx_strand_id
1 'polypeptide(L)'
;MQTNNEIPASLHSSETCNGTSPPVPCSLKRKRPPKIEIPCVLREIPTDTKLTSRHSQPHQDALCSSGPGVAVFAIKGKKMFMEDTHKIVSFSPSNKGFFGVYDGHGGSKAAEFVAENLHKNLFQKLENRFENIAKQEAIREAYLKTDEEFLKLGVSSGACCITALVEGKELFISNVGDCRAVICRGGWAEALTKDHRAVEVDERTRIEKNGGYVELHRGAWRVHGVLSVSRSIGDAHLKDWVLAEPDTRILALTPDMEYLVLASDGLWEEVGNQEAIDIVKKSCLAEKNQDIKEKVKPEKSMMMNLAA
;
A
#
# COMPACT_ATOMS: atom_id res chain seq x y z
N MET A 1 -37.95 30.87 50.35
CA MET A 1 -39.23 30.14 50.22
C MET A 1 -38.90 28.69 49.92
N GLN A 2 -39.10 27.83 50.91
CA GLN A 2 -39.04 26.37 50.82
C GLN A 2 -40.32 25.83 50.16
N THR A 3 -40.22 24.68 49.47
CA THR A 3 -41.11 23.49 49.49
C THR A 3 -40.58 22.50 48.45
N ASN A 4 -39.97 21.37 48.84
CA ASN A 4 -40.55 20.02 49.08
C ASN A 4 -40.99 19.31 47.77
N ASN A 5 -40.30 18.23 47.35
CA ASN A 5 -40.57 16.79 47.61
C ASN A 5 -41.88 16.32 46.91
N GLU A 6 -42.01 15.22 46.16
CA GLU A 6 -41.79 13.81 46.52
C GLU A 6 -41.76 12.86 45.29
N ILE A 7 -41.17 11.68 45.53
CA ILE A 7 -41.24 10.41 44.76
C ILE A 7 -42.61 9.74 45.01
N PRO A 8 -43.05 8.78 44.16
CA PRO A 8 -43.65 7.59 44.76
C PRO A 8 -43.09 6.26 44.25
N ALA A 9 -43.04 5.33 45.19
CA ALA A 9 -42.62 3.95 45.07
C ALA A 9 -43.77 3.01 44.64
N SER A 10 -43.34 1.83 44.21
CA SER A 10 -44.04 0.55 43.99
C SER A 10 -45.39 0.29 44.67
N LEU A 11 -46.27 -0.41 43.96
CA LEU A 11 -47.20 -1.37 44.57
C LEU A 11 -47.18 -2.73 43.86
N HIS A 12 -47.06 -3.76 44.69
CA HIS A 12 -47.30 -5.18 44.42
C HIS A 12 -48.76 -5.46 44.05
N SER A 13 -48.97 -6.40 43.12
CA SER A 13 -50.12 -7.29 43.16
C SER A 13 -49.69 -8.73 42.91
N SER A 14 -50.02 -9.58 43.87
CA SER A 14 -49.84 -11.01 43.92
C SER A 14 -51.07 -11.70 43.34
N GLU A 15 -50.92 -12.51 42.29
CA GLU A 15 -51.89 -13.56 41.95
C GLU A 15 -51.16 -14.90 41.81
N THR A 16 -51.52 -15.82 42.70
CA THR A 16 -51.17 -17.23 42.68
C THR A 16 -52.16 -17.99 41.80
N CYS A 17 -51.67 -18.72 40.80
CA CYS A 17 -52.42 -19.81 40.16
C CYS A 17 -51.52 -21.03 39.98
N ASN A 18 -51.87 -22.11 40.69
CA ASN A 18 -51.36 -23.45 40.52
C ASN A 18 -51.77 -24.05 39.17
N GLY A 19 -50.91 -24.89 38.59
CA GLY A 19 -51.36 -26.08 37.87
C GLY A 19 -50.90 -26.25 36.43
N THR A 20 -50.11 -27.31 36.23
CA THR A 20 -49.97 -28.14 35.02
C THR A 20 -49.21 -27.56 33.81
N SER A 21 -47.92 -27.87 33.75
CA SER A 21 -47.08 -27.84 32.55
C SER A 21 -47.45 -28.96 31.56
N PRO A 22 -47.73 -28.67 30.27
CA PRO A 22 -47.76 -29.69 29.21
C PRO A 22 -46.33 -30.03 28.73
N PRO A 23 -46.10 -31.23 28.16
CA PRO A 23 -44.77 -31.70 27.84
C PRO A 23 -44.19 -30.98 26.61
N VAL A 24 -42.93 -30.58 26.73
CA VAL A 24 -42.11 -30.03 25.63
C VAL A 24 -41.84 -31.14 24.61
N PRO A 25 -42.19 -30.99 23.31
CA PRO A 25 -41.79 -31.95 22.30
C PRO A 25 -40.34 -31.70 21.85
N CYS A 26 -39.52 -32.71 22.12
CA CYS A 26 -38.47 -33.27 21.27
C CYS A 26 -37.54 -32.32 20.51
N SER A 27 -36.30 -32.29 20.99
CA SER A 27 -35.08 -31.89 20.28
C SER A 27 -35.03 -32.39 18.83
N LEU A 28 -35.22 -31.49 17.86
CA LEU A 28 -34.90 -31.72 16.46
C LEU A 28 -33.38 -31.83 16.29
N LYS A 29 -32.86 -33.06 16.34
CA LYS A 29 -31.48 -33.38 15.98
C LYS A 29 -31.27 -33.02 14.49
N ARG A 30 -30.63 -31.88 14.21
CA ARG A 30 -30.16 -31.54 12.87
C ARG A 30 -29.11 -32.58 12.44
N LYS A 31 -29.45 -33.43 11.47
CA LYS A 31 -28.51 -34.37 10.85
C LYS A 31 -27.54 -33.61 9.95
N ARG A 32 -26.25 -33.94 10.03
CA ARG A 32 -25.18 -33.41 9.16
C ARG A 32 -25.52 -33.72 7.69
N PRO A 33 -25.34 -32.78 6.74
CA PRO A 33 -25.53 -33.08 5.32
C PRO A 33 -24.61 -34.24 4.88
N PRO A 34 -25.05 -35.10 3.94
CA PRO A 34 -24.21 -36.16 3.40
C PRO A 34 -22.97 -35.59 2.69
N LYS A 35 -21.86 -36.34 2.77
CA LYS A 35 -20.59 -36.02 2.11
C LYS A 35 -20.81 -35.95 0.60
N ILE A 36 -20.49 -34.83 -0.02
CA ILE A 36 -20.49 -34.69 -1.48
C ILE A 36 -19.28 -35.46 -2.01
N GLU A 37 -19.52 -36.50 -2.82
CA GLU A 37 -18.47 -37.18 -3.58
C GLU A 37 -18.31 -36.47 -4.92
N ILE A 38 -17.15 -35.86 -5.13
CA ILE A 38 -16.78 -35.24 -6.41
C ILE A 38 -16.14 -36.35 -7.26
N PRO A 39 -16.71 -36.72 -8.42
CA PRO A 39 -16.10 -37.71 -9.29
C PRO A 39 -14.74 -37.18 -9.80
N CYS A 40 -13.70 -37.98 -9.63
CA CYS A 40 -12.39 -37.72 -10.21
C CYS A 40 -12.49 -37.82 -11.74
N VAL A 41 -12.64 -36.68 -12.42
CA VAL A 41 -12.49 -36.58 -13.87
C VAL A 41 -11.10 -36.02 -14.17
N LEU A 42 -10.07 -36.77 -13.76
CA LEU A 42 -8.78 -36.71 -14.41
C LEU A 42 -8.80 -37.80 -15.48
N ARG A 43 -9.05 -37.41 -16.73
CA ARG A 43 -8.74 -38.27 -17.88
C ARG A 43 -7.25 -38.15 -18.15
N GLU A 44 -6.52 -39.19 -17.74
CA GLU A 44 -5.22 -39.53 -18.29
C GLU A 44 -5.38 -39.79 -19.81
N ILE A 45 -4.59 -39.10 -20.63
CA ILE A 45 -4.36 -39.50 -22.02
C ILE A 45 -2.91 -40.04 -22.10
N PRO A 46 -2.69 -41.27 -22.61
CA PRO A 46 -1.39 -41.93 -22.61
C PRO A 46 -0.31 -41.24 -23.45
N THR A 47 0.93 -41.40 -22.97
CA THR A 47 2.22 -41.03 -23.55
C THR A 47 2.64 -41.92 -24.73
N ASP A 48 3.12 -41.28 -25.81
CA ASP A 48 4.29 -41.62 -26.64
C ASP A 48 4.11 -40.95 -28.03
N THR A 49 4.94 -40.03 -28.51
CA THR A 49 6.26 -40.34 -29.11
C THR A 49 7.08 -39.04 -29.33
N LYS A 50 8.40 -39.19 -29.24
CA LYS A 50 9.53 -38.24 -29.15
C LYS A 50 9.76 -37.22 -30.30
N LEU A 51 10.62 -36.24 -29.93
CA LEU A 51 11.54 -35.34 -30.69
C LEU A 51 10.93 -34.00 -31.19
N THR A 52 11.43 -32.81 -30.84
CA THR A 52 12.83 -32.35 -30.69
C THR A 52 12.99 -31.22 -29.65
N SER A 53 14.21 -31.11 -29.10
CA SER A 53 14.64 -30.15 -28.08
C SER A 53 14.72 -28.69 -28.57
N ARG A 54 14.39 -27.71 -27.71
CA ARG A 54 15.32 -26.68 -27.20
C ARG A 54 14.61 -25.65 -26.31
N HIS A 55 15.17 -25.48 -25.11
CA HIS A 55 15.10 -24.36 -24.18
C HIS A 55 13.73 -23.88 -23.65
N SER A 56 13.41 -24.36 -22.44
CA SER A 56 12.58 -23.70 -21.44
C SER A 56 13.14 -22.31 -21.10
N GLN A 57 12.31 -21.28 -21.22
CA GLN A 57 12.63 -19.93 -20.72
C GLN A 57 12.40 -19.87 -19.19
N PRO A 58 13.31 -19.26 -18.41
CA PRO A 58 13.11 -19.04 -16.98
C PRO A 58 12.15 -17.88 -16.71
N HIS A 59 11.51 -17.95 -15.53
CA HIS A 59 10.61 -16.95 -14.95
C HIS A 59 11.17 -15.52 -15.02
N GLN A 60 10.32 -14.57 -15.40
CA GLN A 60 10.66 -13.15 -15.53
C GLN A 60 10.68 -12.47 -14.15
N ASP A 61 11.85 -12.43 -13.52
CA ASP A 61 12.18 -11.42 -12.51
C ASP A 61 12.57 -10.14 -13.27
N ALA A 62 11.84 -9.04 -13.07
CA ALA A 62 12.08 -7.79 -13.79
C ALA A 62 13.04 -6.89 -13.00
N LEU A 63 14.35 -6.99 -13.28
CA LEU A 63 15.34 -5.99 -12.89
C LEU A 63 15.35 -4.88 -13.95
N CYS A 64 14.95 -3.67 -13.58
CA CYS A 64 15.00 -2.51 -14.47
C CYS A 64 15.99 -1.48 -13.93
N SER A 65 17.13 -1.31 -14.61
CA SER A 65 18.08 -0.21 -14.33
C SER A 65 17.75 0.98 -15.23
N SER A 66 17.27 2.07 -14.64
CA SER A 66 16.93 3.30 -15.38
C SER A 66 17.96 4.40 -15.08
N GLY A 67 19.13 4.32 -15.74
CA GLY A 67 20.18 5.35 -15.67
C GLY A 67 21.15 5.25 -14.47
N PRO A 68 22.21 6.08 -14.43
CA PRO A 68 23.20 6.05 -13.37
C PRO A 68 22.57 6.50 -12.04
N GLY A 69 22.39 5.55 -11.14
CA GLY A 69 21.88 5.80 -9.80
C GLY A 69 20.41 5.46 -9.57
N VAL A 70 19.77 4.60 -10.38
CA VAL A 70 18.44 4.07 -10.04
C VAL A 70 18.37 2.57 -10.33
N ALA A 71 17.92 1.78 -9.35
CA ALA A 71 17.59 0.37 -9.51
C ALA A 71 16.14 0.10 -9.13
N VAL A 72 15.48 -0.79 -9.86
CA VAL A 72 14.16 -1.32 -9.50
C VAL A 72 14.17 -2.83 -9.52
N PHE A 73 13.60 -3.44 -8.50
CA PHE A 73 13.32 -4.88 -8.45
C PHE A 73 11.85 -5.11 -8.11
N ALA A 74 11.19 -6.01 -8.84
CA ALA A 74 9.79 -6.35 -8.60
C ALA A 74 9.55 -7.85 -8.74
N ILE A 75 8.92 -8.48 -7.74
CA ILE A 75 8.62 -9.92 -7.76
C ILE A 75 7.24 -10.26 -7.18
N LYS A 76 6.56 -11.21 -7.82
CA LYS A 76 5.25 -11.71 -7.37
C LYS A 76 5.29 -12.42 -6.01
N GLY A 77 6.44 -13.02 -5.68
CA GLY A 77 6.58 -13.88 -4.51
C GLY A 77 5.57 -15.03 -4.48
N LYS A 78 4.96 -15.25 -3.30
CA LYS A 78 3.99 -16.34 -3.05
C LYS A 78 2.55 -16.01 -3.46
N LYS A 79 2.29 -14.79 -3.97
CA LYS A 79 0.94 -14.35 -4.33
C LYS A 79 0.49 -15.04 -5.63
N MET A 80 -0.83 -15.14 -5.81
CA MET A 80 -1.42 -15.71 -7.03
C MET A 80 -1.16 -14.80 -8.24
N PHE A 81 -1.29 -13.49 -8.05
CA PHE A 81 -1.15 -12.45 -9.06
C PHE A 81 -0.08 -11.43 -8.64
N MET A 82 0.55 -10.77 -9.62
CA MET A 82 1.39 -9.60 -9.41
C MET A 82 0.51 -8.38 -9.54
N GLU A 83 0.18 -7.74 -8.42
CA GLU A 83 -0.68 -6.54 -8.38
C GLU A 83 0.13 -5.26 -8.18
N ASP A 84 1.37 -5.40 -7.67
CA ASP A 84 2.36 -4.34 -7.56
C ASP A 84 2.89 -3.89 -8.92
N THR A 85 3.18 -2.60 -9.02
CA THR A 85 3.86 -2.00 -10.15
C THR A 85 4.66 -0.77 -9.73
N HIS A 86 5.41 -0.20 -10.66
CA HIS A 86 6.22 0.98 -10.41
C HIS A 86 6.22 1.90 -11.62
N LYS A 87 6.63 3.16 -11.42
CA LYS A 87 6.88 4.09 -12.52
C LYS A 87 8.15 4.88 -12.27
N ILE A 88 8.99 4.93 -13.29
CA ILE A 88 10.13 5.85 -13.36
C ILE A 88 9.92 6.76 -14.55
N VAL A 89 10.03 8.07 -14.32
CA VAL A 89 10.03 9.07 -15.39
C VAL A 89 11.20 10.01 -15.15
N SER A 90 12.17 9.99 -16.06
CA SER A 90 13.32 10.89 -16.03
C SER A 90 13.16 11.96 -17.11
N PHE A 91 13.38 13.22 -16.75
CA PHE A 91 13.35 14.35 -17.67
C PHE A 91 14.74 14.97 -17.79
N SER A 92 15.45 14.58 -18.84
CA SER A 92 16.59 15.35 -19.35
C SER A 92 16.06 16.41 -20.32
N PRO A 93 16.41 17.71 -20.20
CA PRO A 93 17.49 18.32 -19.42
C PRO A 93 17.06 18.97 -18.09
N SER A 94 15.82 18.81 -17.63
CA SER A 94 15.28 19.58 -16.49
C SER A 94 15.75 19.10 -15.11
N ASN A 95 16.60 18.08 -15.03
CA ASN A 95 17.05 17.45 -13.77
C ASN A 95 15.86 17.11 -12.86
N LYS A 96 14.77 16.62 -13.47
CA LYS A 96 13.59 16.12 -12.77
C LYS A 96 13.53 14.61 -12.88
N GLY A 97 13.27 13.95 -11.75
CA GLY A 97 13.07 12.51 -11.69
C GLY A 97 11.82 12.20 -10.88
N PHE A 98 10.92 11.40 -11.44
CA PHE A 98 9.75 10.89 -10.73
C PHE A 98 9.87 9.37 -10.57
N PHE A 99 9.58 8.92 -9.36
CA PHE A 99 9.68 7.53 -8.93
C PHE A 99 8.40 7.20 -8.16
N GLY A 100 7.75 6.10 -8.48
CA GLY A 100 6.57 5.63 -7.77
C GLY A 100 6.58 4.12 -7.61
N VAL A 101 6.18 3.65 -6.43
CA VAL A 101 5.85 2.25 -6.14
C VAL A 101 4.38 2.20 -5.76
N TYR A 102 3.67 1.25 -6.36
CA TYR A 102 2.23 1.10 -6.21
C TYR A 102 1.91 -0.34 -5.88
N ASP A 103 1.33 -0.57 -4.71
CA ASP A 103 0.91 -1.89 -4.24
C ASP A 103 -0.60 -1.99 -4.47
N GLY A 104 -0.99 -2.90 -5.36
CA GLY A 104 -2.37 -3.07 -5.79
C GLY A 104 -3.12 -4.11 -4.98
N HIS A 105 -4.40 -3.88 -4.72
CA HIS A 105 -5.27 -4.86 -4.07
C HIS A 105 -6.65 -4.94 -4.72
N GLY A 106 -7.21 -6.16 -4.73
CA GLY A 106 -8.49 -6.41 -5.38
C GLY A 106 -8.42 -6.32 -6.92
N GLY A 107 -7.24 -6.51 -7.49
CA GLY A 107 -6.92 -6.37 -8.91
C GLY A 107 -5.79 -5.36 -9.16
N SER A 108 -4.99 -5.58 -10.22
CA SER A 108 -3.87 -4.70 -10.61
C SER A 108 -4.31 -3.37 -11.24
N LYS A 109 -5.59 -3.24 -11.63
CA LYS A 109 -6.08 -2.11 -12.46
C LYS A 109 -5.88 -0.74 -11.81
N ALA A 110 -6.03 -0.63 -10.50
CA ALA A 110 -5.77 0.64 -9.79
C ALA A 110 -4.29 1.00 -9.85
N ALA A 111 -3.41 0.07 -9.50
CA ALA A 111 -1.96 0.31 -9.49
C ALA A 111 -1.43 0.64 -10.91
N GLU A 112 -1.89 -0.08 -11.94
CA GLU A 112 -1.61 0.20 -13.35
C GLU A 112 -2.09 1.61 -13.76
N PHE A 113 -3.30 1.99 -13.37
CA PHE A 113 -3.85 3.30 -13.68
C PHE A 113 -3.06 4.42 -13.01
N VAL A 114 -2.70 4.26 -11.74
CA VAL A 114 -1.88 5.24 -11.01
C VAL A 114 -0.52 5.40 -11.68
N ALA A 115 0.15 4.29 -12.02
CA ALA A 115 1.45 4.30 -12.69
C ALA A 115 1.42 5.09 -14.01
N GLU A 116 0.32 5.00 -14.77
CA GLU A 116 0.18 5.71 -16.04
C GLU A 116 -0.30 7.16 -15.95
N ASN A 117 -0.92 7.58 -14.85
CA ASN A 117 -1.61 8.88 -14.79
C ASN A 117 -1.12 9.82 -13.68
N LEU A 118 -0.69 9.32 -12.52
CA LEU A 118 -0.38 10.17 -11.36
C LEU A 118 0.74 11.16 -11.64
N HIS A 119 1.84 10.72 -12.25
CA HIS A 119 2.95 11.59 -12.62
C HIS A 119 2.53 12.72 -13.58
N LYS A 120 1.62 12.45 -14.53
CA LYS A 120 1.11 13.45 -15.46
C LYS A 120 0.30 14.52 -14.73
N ASN A 121 -0.60 14.09 -13.83
CA ASN A 121 -1.40 14.98 -13.00
C ASN A 121 -0.51 15.81 -12.06
N LEU A 122 0.54 15.22 -11.47
CA LEU A 122 1.51 15.93 -10.65
C LEU A 122 2.22 17.03 -11.42
N PHE A 123 2.78 16.72 -12.59
CA PHE A 123 3.49 17.73 -13.39
C PHE A 123 2.58 18.86 -13.84
N GLN A 124 1.34 18.54 -14.22
CA GLN A 124 0.35 19.54 -14.59
C GLN A 124 0.01 20.46 -13.39
N LYS A 125 -0.19 19.90 -12.20
CA LYS A 125 -0.63 20.66 -11.02
C LYS A 125 0.49 21.49 -10.38
N LEU A 126 1.72 21.01 -10.46
CA LEU A 126 2.91 21.69 -9.95
C LEU A 126 3.39 22.84 -10.84
N GLU A 127 2.88 22.94 -12.07
CA GLU A 127 3.25 23.99 -13.00
C GLU A 127 3.01 25.39 -12.37
N ASN A 128 4.04 26.24 -12.39
CA ASN A 128 4.02 27.59 -11.83
C ASN A 128 3.72 27.66 -10.31
N ARG A 129 4.01 26.61 -9.55
CA ARG A 129 3.91 26.60 -8.07
C ARG A 129 5.29 26.72 -7.44
N PHE A 130 5.53 27.82 -6.72
CA PHE A 130 6.85 28.12 -6.16
C PHE A 130 6.93 27.89 -4.65
N GLU A 131 5.90 28.27 -3.91
CA GLU A 131 5.86 28.15 -2.45
C GLU A 131 5.53 26.72 -2.01
N ASN A 132 6.12 26.26 -0.89
CA ASN A 132 5.92 24.90 -0.39
C ASN A 132 4.45 24.56 -0.12
N ILE A 133 3.68 25.51 0.41
CA ILE A 133 2.24 25.32 0.66
C ILE A 133 1.50 25.10 -0.67
N ALA A 134 1.79 25.92 -1.69
CA ALA A 134 1.20 25.78 -3.01
C ALA A 134 1.63 24.48 -3.71
N LYS A 135 2.86 24.03 -3.50
CA LYS A 135 3.37 22.74 -4.01
C LYS A 135 2.70 21.55 -3.32
N GLN A 136 2.55 21.57 -1.99
CA GLN A 136 1.82 20.53 -1.25
C GLN A 136 0.36 20.45 -1.70
N GLU A 137 -0.30 21.60 -1.87
CA GLU A 137 -1.67 21.65 -2.36
C GLU A 137 -1.79 21.10 -3.78
N ALA A 138 -0.86 21.45 -4.67
CA ALA A 138 -0.82 20.90 -6.03
C ALA A 138 -0.66 19.37 -6.05
N ILE A 139 0.18 18.83 -5.16
CA ILE A 139 0.35 17.38 -5.01
C ILE A 139 -0.94 16.74 -4.50
N ARG A 140 -1.58 17.33 -3.49
CA ARG A 140 -2.88 16.90 -2.96
C ARG A 140 -3.92 16.85 -4.07
N GLU A 141 -4.06 17.92 -4.85
CA GLU A 141 -4.97 17.99 -5.99
C GLU A 141 -4.66 16.94 -7.07
N ALA A 142 -3.39 16.64 -7.32
CA ALA A 142 -2.99 15.64 -8.31
C ALA A 142 -3.43 14.23 -7.91
N TYR A 143 -3.22 13.85 -6.65
CA TYR A 143 -3.66 12.56 -6.11
C TYR A 143 -5.19 12.42 -6.13
N LEU A 144 -5.91 13.44 -5.68
CA LEU A 144 -7.38 13.43 -5.71
C LEU A 144 -7.94 13.39 -7.13
N LYS A 145 -7.32 14.10 -8.07
CA LYS A 145 -7.70 14.04 -9.48
C LYS A 145 -7.49 12.63 -10.06
N THR A 146 -6.36 12.00 -9.78
CA THR A 146 -6.09 10.63 -10.21
C THR A 146 -7.09 9.64 -9.63
N ASP A 147 -7.46 9.79 -8.36
CA ASP A 147 -8.51 8.97 -7.73
C ASP A 147 -9.88 9.17 -8.41
N GLU A 148 -10.29 10.43 -8.60
CA GLU A 148 -11.55 10.75 -9.28
C GLU A 148 -11.60 10.18 -10.70
N GLU A 149 -10.50 10.28 -11.46
CA GLU A 149 -10.38 9.72 -12.81
C GLU A 149 -10.48 8.18 -12.80
N PHE A 150 -9.84 7.52 -11.82
CA PHE A 150 -9.92 6.07 -11.68
C PHE A 150 -11.33 5.59 -11.29
N LEU A 151 -11.98 6.26 -10.33
CA LEU A 151 -13.33 5.91 -9.87
C LEU A 151 -14.36 5.95 -11.00
N LYS A 152 -14.19 6.84 -11.99
CA LYS A 152 -15.03 6.92 -13.19
C LYS A 152 -14.99 5.66 -14.06
N LEU A 153 -13.96 4.81 -13.91
CA LEU A 153 -13.86 3.55 -14.64
C LEU A 153 -14.83 2.46 -14.10
N GLY A 154 -15.40 2.65 -12.90
CA GLY A 154 -16.34 1.70 -12.30
C GLY A 154 -15.73 0.34 -11.95
N VAL A 155 -14.41 0.27 -11.81
CA VAL A 155 -13.67 -0.94 -11.45
C VAL A 155 -13.48 -1.00 -9.94
N SER A 156 -13.72 -2.17 -9.35
CA SER A 156 -13.50 -2.41 -7.92
C SER A 156 -12.08 -2.97 -7.68
N SER A 157 -11.10 -2.07 -7.55
CA SER A 157 -9.74 -2.35 -7.05
C SER A 157 -9.21 -1.10 -6.33
N GLY A 158 -8.10 -1.24 -5.61
CA GLY A 158 -7.42 -0.11 -4.99
C GLY A 158 -5.90 -0.25 -5.06
N ALA A 159 -5.20 0.84 -4.72
CA ALA A 159 -3.75 0.86 -4.68
C ALA A 159 -3.21 1.78 -3.59
N CYS A 160 -2.23 1.28 -2.85
CA CYS A 160 -1.31 2.08 -2.06
C CYS A 160 -0.26 2.71 -2.99
N CYS A 161 0.21 3.90 -2.65
CA CYS A 161 1.06 4.72 -3.50
C CYS A 161 2.13 5.40 -2.65
N ILE A 162 3.40 5.19 -2.99
CA ILE A 162 4.50 6.01 -2.52
C ILE A 162 5.21 6.63 -3.71
N THR A 163 5.33 7.96 -3.73
CA THR A 163 6.01 8.68 -4.81
C THR A 163 7.13 9.55 -4.28
N ALA A 164 8.24 9.57 -5.02
CA ALA A 164 9.32 10.54 -4.89
C ALA A 164 9.43 11.36 -6.17
N LEU A 165 9.37 12.69 -6.04
CA LEU A 165 9.72 13.62 -7.11
C LEU A 165 10.98 14.37 -6.69
N VAL A 166 11.99 14.34 -7.54
CA VAL A 166 13.20 15.15 -7.44
C VAL A 166 13.08 16.28 -8.46
N GLU A 167 13.21 17.52 -8.00
CA GLU A 167 13.26 18.71 -8.84
C GLU A 167 14.40 19.61 -8.39
N GLY A 168 15.50 19.64 -9.15
CA GLY A 168 16.69 20.41 -8.79
C GLY A 168 17.34 19.92 -7.50
N LYS A 169 17.12 20.65 -6.39
CA LYS A 169 17.61 20.30 -5.05
C LYS A 169 16.47 19.99 -4.06
N GLU A 170 15.25 19.86 -4.55
CA GLU A 170 14.10 19.53 -3.72
C GLU A 170 13.67 18.08 -3.95
N LEU A 171 13.33 17.39 -2.85
CA LEU A 171 12.77 16.05 -2.82
C LEU A 171 11.38 16.13 -2.21
N PHE A 172 10.39 15.69 -2.98
CA PHE A 172 9.00 15.61 -2.57
C PHE A 172 8.66 14.14 -2.36
N ILE A 173 8.27 13.77 -1.15
CA ILE A 173 7.82 12.42 -0.80
C ILE A 173 6.34 12.50 -0.44
N SER A 174 5.50 11.70 -1.10
CA SER A 174 4.06 11.65 -0.88
C SER A 174 3.58 10.22 -0.73
N ASN A 175 2.83 9.94 0.34
CA ASN A 175 2.33 8.60 0.66
C ASN A 175 0.80 8.55 0.77
N VAL A 176 0.20 7.50 0.22
CA VAL A 176 -1.20 7.08 0.41
C VAL A 176 -1.17 5.57 0.63
N GLY A 177 -1.62 5.09 1.78
CA GLY A 177 -1.54 3.67 2.14
C GLY A 177 -0.27 3.31 2.91
N ASP A 178 0.16 2.06 2.82
CA ASP A 178 1.20 1.45 3.65
C ASP A 178 2.47 1.02 2.89
N CYS A 179 2.65 1.55 1.67
CA CYS A 179 3.98 1.70 1.12
C CYS A 179 4.80 2.68 1.97
N ARG A 180 6.14 2.57 1.93
CA ARG A 180 7.02 3.41 2.75
C ARG A 180 8.24 3.92 1.99
N ALA A 181 8.65 5.15 2.32
CA ALA A 181 9.91 5.74 1.89
C ALA A 181 10.89 5.87 3.07
N VAL A 182 12.10 5.37 2.89
CA VAL A 182 13.19 5.43 3.87
C VAL A 182 14.43 6.03 3.21
N ILE A 183 14.99 7.08 3.81
CA ILE A 183 16.22 7.71 3.33
C ILE A 183 17.41 7.30 4.20
N CYS A 184 18.57 7.11 3.56
CA CYS A 184 19.85 6.99 4.23
C CYS A 184 20.46 8.38 4.40
N ARG A 185 20.60 8.82 5.64
CA ARG A 185 21.28 10.07 6.01
C ARG A 185 22.52 9.77 6.83
N GLY A 186 23.70 10.01 6.26
CA GLY A 186 24.98 9.76 6.92
C GLY A 186 25.14 8.31 7.40
N GLY A 187 24.63 7.35 6.63
CA GLY A 187 24.59 5.93 6.98
C GLY A 187 23.42 5.46 7.85
N TRP A 188 22.53 6.34 8.32
CA TRP A 188 21.40 5.98 9.17
C TRP A 188 20.08 6.06 8.42
N ALA A 189 19.18 5.11 8.69
CA ALA A 189 17.85 5.08 8.11
C ALA A 189 16.91 6.06 8.81
N GLU A 190 16.24 6.89 8.02
CA GLU A 190 15.20 7.81 8.45
C GLU A 190 13.93 7.53 7.62
N ALA A 191 12.84 7.13 8.28
CA ALA A 191 11.55 6.97 7.61
C ALA A 191 10.96 8.34 7.27
N LEU A 192 10.75 8.59 5.99
CA LEU A 192 10.19 9.86 5.51
C LEU A 192 8.66 9.86 5.54
N THR A 193 8.04 8.69 5.67
CA THR A 193 6.59 8.53 5.67
C THR A 193 6.11 7.77 6.90
N LYS A 194 4.83 7.94 7.20
CA LYS A 194 4.08 7.09 8.12
C LYS A 194 3.09 6.27 7.29
N ASP A 195 2.96 4.99 7.61
CA ASP A 195 2.04 4.09 6.94
C ASP A 195 0.60 4.41 7.34
N HIS A 196 -0.33 4.38 6.38
CA HIS A 196 -1.75 4.64 6.61
C HIS A 196 -2.51 3.34 6.77
N ARG A 197 -2.43 2.76 7.97
CA ARG A 197 -3.11 1.52 8.31
C ARG A 197 -4.27 1.75 9.27
N ALA A 198 -5.25 0.86 9.22
CA ALA A 198 -6.41 0.90 10.11
C ALA A 198 -6.04 0.70 11.60
N VAL A 199 -4.85 0.16 11.89
CA VAL A 199 -4.33 0.04 13.25
C VAL A 199 -3.83 1.38 13.82
N GLU A 200 -3.51 2.35 12.95
CA GLU A 200 -3.01 3.65 13.36
C GLU A 200 -4.10 4.46 14.06
N VAL A 201 -3.76 5.00 15.24
CA VAL A 201 -4.75 5.60 16.16
C VAL A 201 -5.41 6.84 15.56
N ASP A 202 -4.64 7.68 14.89
CA ASP A 202 -5.12 8.88 14.19
C ASP A 202 -6.06 8.52 13.02
N GLU A 203 -5.68 7.53 12.21
CA GLU A 203 -6.51 7.06 11.09
C GLU A 203 -7.80 6.41 11.58
N ARG A 204 -7.72 5.56 12.60
CA ARG A 204 -8.89 4.96 13.25
C ARG A 204 -9.83 6.02 13.81
N THR A 205 -9.29 7.00 14.54
CA THR A 205 -10.08 8.10 15.11
C THR A 205 -10.78 8.90 14.01
N ARG A 206 -10.08 9.17 12.90
CA ARG A 206 -10.65 9.86 11.73
C ARG A 206 -11.81 9.08 11.13
N ILE A 207 -11.66 7.76 10.94
CA ILE A 207 -12.68 6.88 10.38
C ILE A 207 -13.93 6.85 11.28
N GLU A 208 -13.74 6.62 12.58
CA GLU A 208 -14.83 6.55 13.56
C GLU A 208 -15.57 7.89 13.71
N LYS A 209 -14.84 9.02 13.65
CA LYS A 209 -15.43 10.37 13.66
C LYS A 209 -16.32 10.65 12.44
N ASN A 210 -16.02 10.04 11.30
CA ASN A 210 -16.82 10.12 10.08
C ASN A 210 -17.89 9.01 9.99
N GLY A 211 -18.25 8.39 11.12
CA GLY A 211 -19.31 7.38 11.21
C GLY A 211 -18.95 6.01 10.65
N GLY A 212 -17.68 5.78 10.32
CA GLY A 212 -17.16 4.46 9.96
C GLY A 212 -16.79 3.64 11.19
N TYR A 213 -16.33 2.41 10.98
CA TYR A 213 -15.77 1.60 12.05
C TYR A 213 -14.53 0.85 11.62
N VAL A 214 -13.67 0.55 12.59
CA VAL A 214 -12.51 -0.32 12.42
C VAL A 214 -12.66 -1.49 13.39
N GLU A 215 -12.57 -2.71 12.86
CA GLU A 215 -12.67 -3.93 13.66
C GLU A 215 -11.48 -4.87 13.43
N LEU A 216 -11.20 -5.70 14.44
CA LEU A 216 -10.21 -6.75 14.32
C LEU A 216 -10.83 -7.95 13.59
N HIS A 217 -10.50 -8.12 12.32
CA HIS A 217 -11.02 -9.19 11.48
C HIS A 217 -9.87 -10.08 10.99
N ARG A 218 -9.93 -11.38 11.34
CA ARG A 218 -8.88 -12.38 11.03
C ARG A 218 -7.47 -11.97 11.49
N GLY A 219 -7.38 -11.34 12.67
CA GLY A 219 -6.11 -10.96 13.29
C GLY A 219 -5.50 -9.65 12.78
N ALA A 220 -6.18 -8.91 11.89
CA ALA A 220 -5.75 -7.60 11.43
C ALA A 220 -6.86 -6.56 11.63
N TRP A 221 -6.49 -5.33 11.98
CA TRP A 221 -7.43 -4.21 12.02
C TRP A 221 -7.86 -3.86 10.60
N ARG A 222 -9.18 -3.73 10.38
CA ARG A 222 -9.74 -3.46 9.05
C ARG A 222 -10.86 -2.43 9.10
N VAL A 223 -10.82 -1.51 8.15
CA VAL A 223 -11.91 -0.55 7.87
C VAL A 223 -13.12 -1.33 7.39
N HIS A 224 -14.23 -1.25 8.12
CA HIS A 224 -15.47 -1.99 7.86
C HIS A 224 -15.27 -3.52 7.75
N GLY A 225 -14.23 -4.07 8.39
CA GLY A 225 -13.88 -5.48 8.27
C GLY A 225 -13.25 -5.89 6.93
N VAL A 226 -13.03 -4.96 6.00
CA VAL A 226 -12.60 -5.23 4.61
C VAL A 226 -11.12 -4.91 4.40
N LEU A 227 -10.71 -3.64 4.52
CA LEU A 227 -9.36 -3.17 4.14
C LEU A 227 -8.47 -2.93 5.35
N SER A 228 -7.23 -3.41 5.32
CA SER A 228 -6.22 -3.14 6.36
C SER A 228 -5.62 -1.73 6.26
N VAL A 229 -5.69 -1.12 5.08
CA VAL A 229 -5.24 0.24 4.82
C VAL A 229 -6.36 1.25 5.03
N SER A 230 -6.02 2.43 5.50
CA SER A 230 -6.96 3.52 5.77
C SER A 230 -6.98 4.59 4.69
N ARG A 231 -6.03 4.54 3.76
CA ARG A 231 -5.92 5.43 2.59
C ARG A 231 -5.47 4.64 1.37
N SER A 232 -6.03 4.95 0.21
CA SER A 232 -5.73 4.31 -1.08
C SER A 232 -6.26 5.17 -2.22
N ILE A 233 -5.79 4.93 -3.44
CA ILE A 233 -6.52 5.29 -4.66
C ILE A 233 -7.47 4.12 -5.00
N GLY A 234 -8.69 4.40 -5.46
CA GLY A 234 -9.69 3.37 -5.78
C GLY A 234 -10.59 3.02 -4.60
N ASP A 235 -10.98 1.75 -4.41
CA ASP A 235 -11.85 1.34 -3.29
C ASP A 235 -13.15 2.14 -3.16
N ALA A 236 -13.84 2.37 -4.30
CA ALA A 236 -15.07 3.17 -4.41
C ALA A 236 -16.08 2.94 -3.28
N HIS A 237 -16.28 1.67 -2.91
CA HIS A 237 -17.20 1.21 -1.89
C HIS A 237 -16.89 1.67 -0.44
N LEU A 238 -15.70 2.22 -0.19
CA LEU A 238 -15.27 2.69 1.14
C LEU A 238 -14.76 4.14 1.13
N LYS A 239 -15.01 4.91 0.06
CA LYS A 239 -14.40 6.24 -0.11
C LYS A 239 -14.80 7.30 0.92
N ASP A 240 -15.87 7.09 1.66
CA ASP A 240 -16.22 7.95 2.80
C ASP A 240 -15.18 7.87 3.95
N TRP A 241 -14.40 6.78 4.00
CA TRP A 241 -13.44 6.50 5.08
C TRP A 241 -12.02 6.22 4.58
N VAL A 242 -11.87 5.69 3.36
CA VAL A 242 -10.58 5.35 2.75
C VAL A 242 -10.16 6.46 1.79
N LEU A 243 -9.40 7.42 2.30
CA LEU A 243 -9.07 8.65 1.57
C LEU A 243 -7.97 8.43 0.54
N ALA A 244 -8.00 9.22 -0.54
CA ALA A 244 -6.90 9.30 -1.52
C ALA A 244 -5.94 10.47 -1.25
N GLU A 245 -6.12 11.18 -0.13
CA GLU A 245 -5.31 12.35 0.21
C GLU A 245 -3.91 11.92 0.72
N PRO A 246 -2.82 12.42 0.09
CA PRO A 246 -1.46 12.05 0.45
C PRO A 246 -0.93 12.85 1.63
N ASP A 247 -0.17 12.19 2.49
CA ASP A 247 0.75 12.89 3.40
C ASP A 247 2.02 13.24 2.61
N THR A 248 2.37 14.53 2.54
CA THR A 248 3.49 15.03 1.71
C THR A 248 4.55 15.77 2.51
N ARG A 249 5.82 15.38 2.34
CA ARG A 249 7.00 16.09 2.85
C ARG A 249 7.82 16.64 1.70
N ILE A 250 8.26 17.89 1.84
CA ILE A 250 9.19 18.55 0.91
C ILE A 250 10.48 18.79 1.67
N LEU A 251 11.59 18.27 1.13
CA LEU A 251 12.91 18.30 1.75
C LEU A 251 13.91 18.92 0.78
N ALA A 252 14.84 19.71 1.31
CA ALA A 252 16.03 20.10 0.55
C ALA A 252 17.01 18.92 0.56
N LEU A 253 17.49 18.51 -0.62
CA LEU A 253 18.54 17.52 -0.76
C LEU A 253 19.84 18.06 -0.18
N THR A 254 20.41 17.30 0.74
CA THR A 254 21.68 17.61 1.41
C THR A 254 22.73 16.53 1.09
N PRO A 255 24.04 16.85 1.09
CA PRO A 255 25.08 15.91 0.65
C PRO A 255 25.23 14.63 1.49
N ASP A 256 24.66 14.62 2.69
CA ASP A 256 24.56 13.47 3.60
C ASP A 256 23.39 12.53 3.27
N MET A 257 22.48 12.91 2.37
CA MET A 257 21.43 12.03 1.84
C MET A 257 21.99 11.16 0.72
N GLU A 258 22.27 9.89 1.03
CA GLU A 258 23.03 9.00 0.14
C GLU A 258 22.12 8.13 -0.73
N TYR A 259 21.06 7.59 -0.13
CA TYR A 259 20.18 6.60 -0.74
C TYR A 259 18.73 6.86 -0.35
N LEU A 260 17.81 6.64 -1.29
CA LEU A 260 16.37 6.61 -1.02
C LEU A 260 15.83 5.23 -1.41
N VAL A 261 15.09 4.60 -0.49
CA VAL A 261 14.40 3.33 -0.71
C VAL A 261 12.91 3.57 -0.67
N LEU A 262 12.21 3.21 -1.75
CA LEU A 262 10.75 3.18 -1.82
C LEU A 262 10.33 1.71 -1.95
N ALA A 263 9.40 1.26 -1.12
CA ALA A 263 8.84 -0.08 -1.29
C ALA A 263 7.42 -0.27 -0.78
N SER A 264 6.78 -1.32 -1.28
CA SER A 264 5.51 -1.89 -0.79
C SER A 264 5.66 -2.52 0.60
N ASP A 265 4.55 -2.87 1.24
CA ASP A 265 4.59 -3.55 2.53
C ASP A 265 5.25 -4.94 2.46
N GLY A 266 5.25 -5.56 1.27
CA GLY A 266 5.89 -6.85 1.02
C GLY A 266 7.37 -6.89 1.39
N LEU A 267 8.07 -5.74 1.32
CA LEU A 267 9.41 -5.59 1.89
C LEU A 267 9.37 -5.22 3.38
N TRP A 268 8.60 -4.20 3.74
CA TRP A 268 8.67 -3.55 5.06
C TRP A 268 8.08 -4.37 6.21
N GLU A 269 7.28 -5.40 5.92
CA GLU A 269 6.83 -6.38 6.91
C GLU A 269 7.95 -7.32 7.37
N GLU A 270 8.96 -7.55 6.54
CA GLU A 270 10.03 -8.53 6.79
C GLU A 270 11.39 -7.87 7.05
N VAL A 271 11.61 -6.65 6.55
CA VAL A 271 12.90 -5.96 6.60
C VAL A 271 12.79 -4.63 7.35
N GLY A 272 13.64 -4.47 8.37
CA GLY A 272 13.70 -3.21 9.12
C GLY A 272 14.30 -2.05 8.33
N ASN A 273 13.92 -0.81 8.64
CA ASN A 273 14.41 0.39 7.93
C ASN A 273 15.94 0.47 7.85
N GLN A 274 16.65 0.25 8.98
CA GLN A 274 18.12 0.28 9.02
C GLN A 274 18.73 -0.91 8.27
N GLU A 275 18.12 -2.09 8.37
CA GLU A 275 18.58 -3.27 7.66
C GLU A 275 18.54 -3.07 6.14
N ALA A 276 17.45 -2.49 5.62
CA ALA A 276 17.34 -2.15 4.20
C ALA A 276 18.45 -1.20 3.73
N ILE A 277 18.74 -0.14 4.50
CA ILE A 277 19.84 0.79 4.20
C ILE A 277 21.21 0.11 4.25
N ASP A 278 21.46 -0.74 5.25
CA ASP A 278 22.72 -1.47 5.38
C ASP A 278 22.94 -2.44 4.21
N ILE A 279 21.88 -3.10 3.72
CA ILE A 279 21.92 -3.97 2.55
C ILE A 279 22.28 -3.15 1.31
N VAL A 280 21.57 -2.04 1.05
CA VAL A 280 21.84 -1.15 -0.08
C VAL A 280 23.29 -0.66 -0.05
N LYS A 281 23.76 -0.18 1.10
CA LYS A 281 25.12 0.32 1.28
C LYS A 281 26.17 -0.74 0.98
N LYS A 282 25.98 -1.98 1.43
CA LYS A 282 26.88 -3.11 1.14
C LYS A 282 26.94 -3.41 -0.36
N SER A 283 25.80 -3.43 -1.04
CA SER A 283 25.73 -3.68 -2.49
C SER A 283 26.47 -2.59 -3.30
N CYS A 284 26.25 -1.31 -2.98
CA CYS A 284 26.93 -0.21 -3.67
C CYS A 284 28.44 -0.15 -3.39
N LEU A 285 28.89 -0.60 -2.20
CA LEU A 285 30.33 -0.74 -1.90
C LEU A 285 30.97 -1.89 -2.68
N ALA A 286 30.24 -2.98 -2.91
CA ALA A 286 30.71 -4.10 -3.71
C ALA A 286 30.90 -3.70 -5.18
N GLU A 287 29.96 -2.93 -5.75
CA GLU A 287 30.07 -2.35 -7.10
C GLU A 287 31.26 -1.40 -7.23
N LYS A 288 31.43 -0.46 -6.27
CA LYS A 288 32.60 0.44 -6.26
C LYS A 288 33.92 -0.32 -6.19
N ASN A 289 33.99 -1.44 -5.46
CA ASN A 289 35.20 -2.27 -5.39
C ASN A 289 35.47 -3.07 -6.68
N GLN A 290 34.47 -3.30 -7.52
CA GLN A 290 34.64 -3.85 -8.87
C GLN A 290 35.06 -2.76 -9.85
N ASP A 291 34.45 -1.57 -9.80
CA ASP A 291 34.80 -0.42 -10.64
C ASP A 291 36.20 0.14 -10.33
N ILE A 292 36.63 0.14 -9.06
CA ILE A 292 37.99 0.55 -8.66
C ILE A 292 39.06 -0.41 -9.22
N LYS A 293 38.69 -1.68 -9.48
CA LYS A 293 39.59 -2.61 -10.19
C LYS A 293 39.62 -2.35 -11.70
N GLU A 294 38.64 -1.64 -12.25
CA GLU A 294 38.51 -1.45 -13.70
C GLU A 294 38.76 -0.02 -14.23
N LYS A 295 38.61 1.08 -13.46
CA LYS A 295 39.16 2.41 -13.83
C LYS A 295 39.02 3.52 -12.77
N VAL A 296 40.00 4.43 -12.83
CA VAL A 296 40.17 5.66 -12.04
C VAL A 296 39.30 6.82 -12.58
N LYS A 297 38.33 7.30 -11.78
CA LYS A 297 37.96 8.72 -11.48
C LYS A 297 36.51 8.79 -10.95
N PRO A 298 36.20 9.57 -9.88
CA PRO A 298 34.87 9.62 -9.30
C PRO A 298 34.06 10.85 -9.77
N GLU A 299 32.81 10.63 -10.15
CA GLU A 299 31.73 11.62 -9.99
C GLU A 299 30.63 10.97 -9.13
N LYS A 300 30.19 11.67 -8.08
CA LYS A 300 29.14 11.19 -7.16
C LYS A 300 27.77 11.51 -7.77
N SER A 301 26.99 10.46 -8.07
CA SER A 301 25.55 10.55 -8.32
C SER A 301 24.79 9.85 -7.18
N MET A 302 23.60 10.36 -6.84
CA MET A 302 22.68 9.81 -5.84
C MET A 302 22.10 8.48 -6.37
N MET A 303 22.02 7.45 -5.53
CA MET A 303 21.48 6.13 -5.88
C MET A 303 20.09 5.94 -5.24
N MET A 304 19.05 5.72 -6.04
CA MET A 304 17.71 5.34 -5.60
C MET A 304 17.46 3.86 -5.87
N ASN A 305 16.99 3.12 -4.86
CA ASN A 305 16.58 1.73 -5.03
C ASN A 305 15.08 1.62 -4.77
N LEU A 306 14.32 1.28 -5.78
CA LEU A 306 12.91 0.93 -5.65
C LEU A 306 12.81 -0.59 -5.53
N ALA A 307 12.07 -1.08 -4.54
CA ALA A 307 11.65 -2.47 -4.47
C ALA A 307 10.13 -2.49 -4.49
N ALA A 308 9.52 -3.16 -5.47
CA ALA A 308 8.08 -3.39 -5.51
C ALA A 308 7.80 -4.85 -5.11
#